data_AF-A0ABD1WAW6-F1
#
_entry.id   AF-A0ABD1WAW6-F1
#
_cell.length_a   1.000
_cell.length_b   1.000
_cell.length_c   1.000
_cell.angle_alpha   90.00
_cell.angle_beta   90.00
_cell.angle_gamma   90.00
#
_symmetry.space_group_name_H-M   'P 1'
#
loop_
_entity.id
_entity.type
_entity.pdbx_description
1 polymer ?
#
loop_
_entity_poly.entity_id
_entity_poly.type
_entity_poly.pdbx_seq_one_letter_code
_entity_poly.pdbx_strand_id
1 'polypeptide(L)'
;MTAVLVTSPNAPPSTTTPNHHYHRLFQKLTQCTTISIPHLKQIHAQILRTIPPPHNLFLYSRLLHFSSLQDLTYTLKLFNQIPSPNTFMYNTLIRAYAHSKDHKEQAFTLFQELLEQENLVPDNHTFPFVLKACAYLFAIFEGRQTHAQLLKNGLGSDVYINNSLIHFYASCGSLEYARKVFDEMPERSVVSWNAIIDALVQMGEFHEGLNMFVEMKKWFVPDGYTVQSVIDACAGLGALSMGMWAHAYVLRKCEFDANFDVLLNNSLVEMYSKCGSLRMAVQVFEAMSSRDANSWNAMILGFAMHGEVERVFEYFSRMIDEEKLMPNSITFVGILSACNHRGLVDKGRKYFETMVNEYNIKPVLQHYGCLIDLLACNGQIVEALDIVSNMPIKPDAVIWRSLLDACRKNNMGLDLSKELARQIMESEGDSCSGVYVLLSRVYASANKWNEVGLIRKLMTDKGVTKEPGCSTIEINGAVHEFFAGDTSHPQTEEIYQQLDDVEERLKLVGHFPDSSQAPMVDDLDDEKGHSLRLHSERLAIAFGLLNSKPGIPIRIFKNLRVCNDCHNVTKLISRVFNVDIIVRDRIRFHHFRNGSCSCKDYW
;
A
#
# COMPACT_ATOMS: atom_id res chain seq x y z
N MET A 1 -39.61 -2.95 -76.35
CA MET A 1 -39.14 -1.91 -77.28
C MET A 1 -38.98 -0.61 -76.52
N THR A 2 -37.79 -0.05 -76.62
CA THR A 2 -37.37 1.29 -76.20
C THR A 2 -38.40 2.39 -76.51
N ALA A 3 -38.60 3.30 -75.57
CA ALA A 3 -38.77 4.72 -75.89
C ALA A 3 -38.30 5.58 -74.72
N VAL A 4 -37.31 6.39 -75.02
CA VAL A 4 -36.55 7.31 -74.19
C VAL A 4 -37.40 8.55 -73.85
N LEU A 5 -37.35 9.01 -72.60
CA LEU A 5 -37.75 10.36 -72.20
C LEU A 5 -36.49 11.16 -71.85
N VAL A 6 -36.20 12.17 -72.66
CA VAL A 6 -35.13 13.14 -72.45
C VAL A 6 -35.72 14.42 -71.84
N THR A 7 -35.32 14.65 -70.59
CA THR A 7 -34.91 15.92 -69.94
C THR A 7 -35.84 17.13 -69.85
N SER A 8 -35.96 17.63 -68.61
CA SER A 8 -35.50 19.00 -68.29
C SER A 8 -34.60 18.96 -67.04
N PRO A 9 -33.43 19.63 -67.00
CA PRO A 9 -32.56 19.64 -65.83
C PRO A 9 -32.63 20.95 -65.02
N ASN A 10 -32.64 20.74 -63.70
CA ASN A 10 -31.97 21.51 -62.64
C ASN A 10 -32.45 22.94 -62.30
N ALA A 11 -33.32 22.99 -61.28
CA ALA A 11 -33.32 24.07 -60.30
C ALA A 11 -32.01 24.05 -59.49
N PRO A 12 -31.47 25.21 -59.07
CA PRO A 12 -30.20 25.28 -58.34
C PRO A 12 -30.33 24.66 -56.94
N PRO A 13 -29.25 24.09 -56.37
CA PRO A 13 -29.30 23.53 -55.02
C PRO A 13 -29.52 24.65 -54.01
N SER A 14 -30.50 24.45 -53.12
CA SER A 14 -30.76 25.27 -51.95
C SER A 14 -29.50 25.44 -51.11
N THR A 15 -28.99 26.67 -51.04
CA THR A 15 -27.90 27.09 -50.14
C THR A 15 -28.42 27.09 -48.70
N THR A 16 -28.30 25.94 -48.02
CA THR A 16 -28.46 25.88 -46.56
C THR A 16 -27.27 26.61 -45.94
N THR A 17 -27.55 27.68 -45.20
CA THR A 17 -26.53 28.53 -44.58
C THR A 17 -25.66 27.73 -43.58
N PRO A 18 -24.34 27.97 -43.49
CA PRO A 18 -23.41 27.29 -42.57
C PRO A 18 -23.89 27.21 -41.10
N ASN A 19 -24.67 28.21 -40.65
CA ASN A 19 -25.23 28.29 -39.30
C ASN A 19 -26.20 27.14 -38.95
N HIS A 20 -26.98 26.65 -39.92
CA HIS A 20 -27.97 25.60 -39.65
C HIS A 20 -27.31 24.22 -39.44
N HIS A 21 -26.22 23.94 -40.18
CA HIS A 21 -25.44 22.70 -40.01
C HIS A 21 -24.67 22.72 -38.69
N TYR A 22 -24.07 23.87 -38.35
CA TYR A 22 -23.42 24.07 -37.05
C TYR A 22 -24.36 23.82 -35.88
N HIS A 23 -25.53 24.47 -35.85
CA HIS A 23 -26.50 24.29 -34.77
C HIS A 23 -26.98 22.85 -34.61
N ARG A 24 -27.22 22.14 -35.72
CA ARG A 24 -27.67 20.74 -35.67
C ARG A 24 -26.59 19.79 -35.12
N LEU A 25 -25.34 19.97 -35.54
CA LEU A 25 -24.22 19.16 -35.07
C LEU A 25 -23.86 19.49 -33.63
N PHE A 26 -23.87 20.76 -33.27
CA PHE A 26 -23.69 21.22 -31.90
C PHE A 26 -24.75 20.60 -30.98
N GLN A 27 -26.04 20.69 -31.35
CA GLN A 27 -27.14 20.11 -30.59
C GLN A 27 -26.95 18.61 -30.35
N LYS A 28 -26.56 17.84 -31.38
CA LYS A 28 -26.22 16.41 -31.24
C LYS A 28 -25.07 16.15 -30.26
N LEU A 29 -24.06 17.01 -30.23
CA LEU A 29 -22.91 16.89 -29.31
C LEU A 29 -23.24 17.38 -27.89
N THR A 30 -24.24 18.24 -27.69
CA THR A 30 -24.66 18.70 -26.36
C THR A 30 -25.77 17.88 -25.71
N GLN A 31 -26.66 17.27 -26.50
CA GLN A 31 -27.82 16.53 -25.96
C GLN A 31 -27.51 15.07 -25.59
N CYS A 32 -26.38 14.55 -26.05
CA CYS A 32 -25.97 13.18 -25.76
C CYS A 32 -25.03 13.14 -24.55
N THR A 33 -25.32 12.27 -23.58
CA THR A 33 -24.42 11.95 -22.47
C THR A 33 -23.33 10.95 -22.89
N THR A 34 -23.61 10.09 -23.87
CA THR A 34 -22.66 9.13 -24.45
C THR A 34 -22.86 9.03 -25.97
N ILE A 35 -21.77 8.90 -26.73
CA ILE A 35 -21.79 8.76 -28.19
C ILE A 35 -20.77 7.70 -28.57
N SER A 36 -21.18 6.65 -29.29
CA SER A 36 -20.24 5.61 -29.72
C SER A 36 -19.24 6.10 -30.78
N ILE A 37 -18.03 5.54 -30.76
CA ILE A 37 -16.95 5.88 -31.71
C ILE A 37 -17.40 5.93 -33.18
N PRO A 38 -18.17 4.97 -33.72
CA PRO A 38 -18.60 5.02 -35.13
C PRO A 38 -19.47 6.25 -35.44
N HIS A 39 -20.40 6.61 -34.56
CA HIS A 39 -21.23 7.80 -34.73
C HIS A 39 -20.40 9.08 -34.58
N LEU A 40 -19.42 9.08 -33.67
CA LEU A 40 -18.52 10.21 -33.50
C LEU A 40 -17.67 10.45 -34.76
N LYS A 41 -17.18 9.39 -35.40
CA LYS A 41 -16.48 9.46 -36.70
C LYS A 41 -17.37 10.00 -37.81
N GLN A 42 -18.66 9.66 -37.84
CA GLN A 42 -19.63 10.22 -38.79
C GLN A 42 -19.86 11.71 -38.56
N ILE A 43 -19.99 12.15 -37.31
CA ILE A 43 -20.13 13.58 -36.95
C ILE A 43 -18.87 14.34 -37.37
N HIS A 44 -17.68 13.79 -37.11
CA HIS A 44 -16.42 14.40 -37.56
C HIS A 44 -16.37 14.55 -39.09
N ALA A 45 -16.74 13.51 -39.84
CA ALA A 45 -16.80 13.59 -41.31
C ALA A 45 -17.80 14.65 -41.81
N GLN A 46 -18.93 14.84 -41.11
CA GLN A 46 -19.90 15.88 -41.44
C GLN A 46 -19.34 17.28 -41.16
N ILE A 47 -18.61 17.48 -40.06
CA ILE A 47 -17.96 18.75 -39.73
C ILE A 47 -16.96 19.12 -40.83
N LEU A 48 -16.07 18.21 -41.22
CA LEU A 48 -15.09 18.41 -42.29
C LEU A 48 -15.72 18.86 -43.61
N ARG A 49 -16.92 18.35 -43.92
CA ARG A 49 -17.62 18.64 -45.19
C ARG A 49 -18.46 19.92 -45.16
N THR A 50 -18.91 20.36 -43.99
CA THR A 50 -19.97 21.37 -43.89
C THR A 50 -19.56 22.65 -43.16
N ILE A 51 -18.48 22.62 -42.38
CA ILE A 51 -18.07 23.73 -41.51
C ILE A 51 -16.57 24.02 -41.70
N PRO A 52 -16.21 25.11 -42.41
CA PRO A 52 -14.82 25.46 -42.62
C PRO A 52 -14.16 25.99 -41.32
N PRO A 53 -12.83 25.88 -41.17
CA PRO A 53 -12.09 26.58 -40.13
C PRO A 53 -12.27 28.11 -40.23
N PRO A 54 -12.33 28.86 -39.11
CA PRO A 54 -12.17 28.42 -37.71
C PRO A 54 -13.48 28.04 -37.02
N HIS A 55 -14.63 28.11 -37.71
CA HIS A 55 -15.97 27.91 -37.11
C HIS A 55 -16.22 26.51 -36.58
N ASN A 56 -15.34 25.55 -36.88
CA ASN A 56 -15.41 24.18 -36.40
C ASN A 56 -14.74 23.96 -35.03
N LEU A 57 -13.88 24.87 -34.54
CA LEU A 57 -13.04 24.66 -33.34
C LEU A 57 -13.82 24.21 -32.10
N PHE A 58 -14.98 24.81 -31.83
CA PHE A 58 -15.81 24.43 -30.68
C PHE A 58 -16.42 23.01 -30.85
N LEU A 59 -16.74 22.61 -32.07
CA LEU A 59 -17.21 21.24 -32.32
C LEU A 59 -16.07 20.23 -32.18
N TYR A 60 -14.85 20.61 -32.58
CA TYR A 60 -13.64 19.81 -32.36
C TYR A 60 -13.35 19.61 -30.87
N SER A 61 -13.46 20.64 -30.03
CA SER A 61 -13.24 20.48 -28.57
C SER A 61 -14.24 19.49 -27.95
N ARG A 62 -15.50 19.50 -28.41
CA ARG A 62 -16.53 18.54 -27.98
C ARG A 62 -16.26 17.13 -28.51
N LEU A 63 -15.83 17.00 -29.77
CA LEU A 63 -15.43 15.70 -30.32
C LEU A 63 -14.27 15.10 -29.53
N LEU A 64 -13.24 15.89 -29.23
CA LEU A 64 -12.09 15.46 -28.42
C LEU A 64 -12.52 14.97 -27.05
N HIS A 65 -13.45 15.67 -26.38
CA HIS A 65 -13.99 15.23 -25.10
C HIS A 65 -14.57 13.82 -25.19
N PHE A 66 -15.50 13.56 -26.11
CA PHE A 66 -16.12 12.24 -26.24
C PHE A 66 -15.18 11.16 -26.76
N SER A 67 -14.27 11.48 -27.68
CA SER A 67 -13.31 10.51 -28.21
C SER A 67 -12.29 10.12 -27.15
N SER A 68 -11.87 11.06 -26.29
CA SER A 68 -10.85 10.82 -25.26
C SER A 68 -11.29 9.80 -24.21
N LEU A 69 -12.61 9.63 -24.02
CA LEU A 69 -13.20 8.64 -23.11
C LEU A 69 -13.22 7.22 -23.69
N GLN A 70 -12.93 7.04 -24.97
CA GLN A 70 -13.14 5.78 -25.69
C GLN A 70 -11.92 5.31 -26.49
N ASP A 71 -11.23 6.21 -27.20
CA ASP A 71 -10.12 5.88 -28.10
C ASP A 71 -9.10 7.04 -28.12
N LEU A 72 -8.03 6.89 -27.35
CA LEU A 72 -6.94 7.86 -27.27
C LEU A 72 -6.18 7.99 -28.60
N THR A 73 -6.03 6.90 -29.36
CA THR A 73 -5.35 6.90 -30.66
C THR A 73 -6.12 7.75 -31.67
N TYR A 74 -7.43 7.58 -31.72
CA TYR A 74 -8.29 8.40 -32.57
C TYR A 74 -8.33 9.86 -32.11
N THR A 75 -8.34 10.09 -30.80
CA THR A 75 -8.32 11.44 -30.21
C THR A 75 -7.07 12.21 -30.60
N LEU A 76 -5.89 11.59 -30.51
CA LEU A 76 -4.63 12.24 -30.89
C LEU A 76 -4.60 12.55 -32.40
N LYS A 77 -5.07 11.62 -33.24
CA LYS A 77 -5.20 11.86 -34.69
C LYS A 77 -6.13 13.03 -35.00
N LEU A 78 -7.24 13.16 -34.26
CA LEU A 78 -8.17 14.27 -34.39
C LEU A 78 -7.52 15.59 -33.98
N PHE A 79 -6.80 15.59 -32.85
CA PHE A 79 -6.12 16.77 -32.32
C PHE A 79 -5.06 17.32 -33.30
N ASN A 80 -4.24 16.44 -33.87
CA ASN A 80 -3.18 16.84 -34.82
C ASN A 80 -3.71 17.42 -36.14
N GLN A 81 -5.00 17.30 -36.42
CA GLN A 81 -5.64 17.91 -37.60
C GLN A 81 -6.15 19.33 -37.33
N ILE A 82 -6.09 19.81 -36.08
CA ILE A 82 -6.55 21.13 -35.68
C ILE A 82 -5.41 22.13 -35.92
N PRO A 83 -5.57 23.15 -36.79
CA PRO A 83 -4.47 24.07 -37.13
C PRO A 83 -4.01 24.98 -35.97
N SER A 84 -4.90 25.28 -35.03
CA SER A 84 -4.64 26.17 -33.89
C SER A 84 -5.41 25.69 -32.65
N PRO A 85 -4.97 24.59 -32.00
CA PRO A 85 -5.60 24.11 -30.78
C PRO A 85 -5.44 25.14 -29.65
N ASN A 86 -6.45 25.24 -28.78
CA ASN A 86 -6.40 26.11 -27.61
C ASN A 86 -6.05 25.32 -26.33
N THR A 87 -5.78 26.01 -25.22
CA THR A 87 -5.42 25.39 -23.93
C THR A 87 -6.45 24.34 -23.48
N PHE A 88 -7.74 24.57 -23.70
CA PHE A 88 -8.79 23.61 -23.34
C PHE A 88 -8.66 22.26 -24.08
N MET A 89 -8.29 22.29 -25.36
CA MET A 89 -8.08 21.07 -26.15
C MET A 89 -6.85 20.30 -25.65
N TYR A 90 -5.74 20.99 -25.36
CA TYR A 90 -4.56 20.39 -24.72
C TYR A 90 -4.92 19.77 -23.36
N ASN A 91 -5.62 20.51 -22.50
CA ASN A 91 -6.08 20.02 -21.19
C ASN A 91 -6.96 18.77 -21.31
N THR A 92 -7.77 18.66 -22.36
CA THR A 92 -8.60 17.48 -22.62
C THR A 92 -7.73 16.25 -22.87
N LEU A 93 -6.71 16.36 -23.73
CA LEU A 93 -5.80 15.24 -23.99
C LEU A 93 -4.89 14.94 -22.80
N ILE A 94 -4.28 15.96 -22.16
CA ILE A 94 -3.43 15.79 -20.98
C ILE A 94 -4.19 15.05 -19.89
N ARG A 95 -5.44 15.46 -19.61
CA ARG A 95 -6.33 14.75 -18.68
C ARG A 95 -6.56 13.30 -19.09
N ALA A 96 -6.87 13.05 -20.35
CA ALA A 96 -7.18 11.72 -20.83
C ALA A 96 -5.96 10.78 -20.74
N TYR A 97 -4.78 11.26 -21.12
CA TYR A 97 -3.53 10.52 -21.01
C TYR A 97 -3.10 10.30 -19.55
N ALA A 98 -3.27 11.30 -18.67
CA ALA A 98 -3.00 11.13 -17.23
C ALA A 98 -3.89 10.06 -16.57
N HIS A 99 -5.10 9.84 -17.08
CA HIS A 99 -5.99 8.75 -16.62
C HIS A 99 -5.78 7.42 -17.35
N SER A 100 -4.99 7.40 -18.43
CA SER A 100 -4.72 6.19 -19.18
C SER A 100 -3.86 5.22 -18.35
N LYS A 101 -4.01 3.91 -18.57
CA LYS A 101 -3.17 2.91 -17.88
C LYS A 101 -1.72 2.98 -18.37
N ASP A 102 -1.53 2.97 -19.69
CA ASP A 102 -0.22 2.70 -20.30
C ASP A 102 0.46 3.90 -20.97
N HIS A 103 -0.21 5.05 -21.07
CA HIS A 103 0.26 6.17 -21.89
C HIS A 103 0.40 7.48 -21.10
N LYS A 104 0.74 7.41 -19.81
CA LYS A 104 0.82 8.61 -18.97
C LYS A 104 1.94 9.56 -19.35
N GLU A 105 3.03 9.04 -19.93
CA GLU A 105 4.15 9.84 -20.44
C GLU A 105 3.70 10.86 -21.50
N GLN A 106 2.67 10.55 -22.28
CA GLN A 106 2.13 11.44 -23.31
C GLN A 106 1.48 12.71 -22.72
N ALA A 107 1.11 12.69 -21.44
CA ALA A 107 0.70 13.91 -20.76
C ALA A 107 1.85 14.94 -20.66
N PHE A 108 3.11 14.49 -20.56
CA PHE A 108 4.27 15.37 -20.55
C PHE A 108 4.58 15.94 -21.92
N THR A 109 4.57 15.09 -22.95
CA THR A 109 4.81 15.50 -24.34
C THR A 109 3.83 16.60 -24.74
N LEU A 110 2.54 16.40 -24.48
CA LEU A 110 1.51 17.41 -24.76
C LEU A 110 1.66 18.68 -23.91
N PHE A 111 2.14 18.56 -22.68
CA PHE A 111 2.40 19.73 -21.83
C PHE A 111 3.61 20.53 -22.32
N GLN A 112 4.67 19.87 -22.79
CA GLN A 112 5.82 20.51 -23.43
C GLN A 112 5.39 21.21 -24.72
N GLU A 113 4.64 20.54 -25.59
CA GLU A 113 4.07 21.13 -26.81
C GLU A 113 3.22 22.37 -26.51
N LEU A 114 2.43 22.36 -25.43
CA LEU A 114 1.65 23.52 -24.97
C LEU A 114 2.55 24.68 -24.54
N LEU A 115 3.65 24.41 -23.83
CA LEU A 115 4.62 25.43 -23.39
C LEU A 115 5.41 26.06 -24.55
N GLU A 116 5.55 25.34 -25.67
CA GLU A 116 6.19 25.83 -26.88
C GLU A 116 5.30 26.78 -27.69
N GLN A 117 3.99 26.84 -27.42
CA GLN A 117 3.07 27.73 -28.12
C GLN A 117 3.15 29.16 -27.57
N GLU A 118 3.57 30.13 -28.39
CA GLU A 118 3.77 31.54 -27.97
C GLU A 118 2.53 32.22 -27.37
N ASN A 119 1.32 31.80 -27.77
CA ASN A 119 0.06 32.43 -27.39
C ASN A 119 -0.79 31.63 -26.40
N LEU A 120 -0.29 30.50 -25.90
CA LEU A 120 -1.03 29.66 -24.95
C LEU A 120 -0.32 29.65 -23.60
N VAL A 121 -1.12 29.65 -22.54
CA VAL A 121 -0.65 29.59 -21.16
C VAL A 121 -1.33 28.40 -20.49
N PRO A 122 -0.57 27.53 -19.79
CA PRO A 122 -1.15 26.52 -18.93
C PRO A 122 -2.01 27.15 -17.83
N ASP A 123 -3.14 26.53 -17.53
CA ASP A 123 -4.10 27.03 -16.54
C ASP A 123 -4.26 26.07 -15.35
N ASN A 124 -5.14 26.42 -14.43
CA ASN A 124 -5.47 25.61 -13.25
C ASN A 124 -6.10 24.24 -13.59
N HIS A 125 -6.49 24.00 -14.84
CA HIS A 125 -6.92 22.70 -15.33
C HIS A 125 -5.81 21.93 -16.06
N THR A 126 -4.63 22.50 -16.29
CA THR A 126 -3.46 21.81 -16.85
C THR A 126 -2.68 21.07 -15.77
N PHE A 127 -2.18 21.82 -14.78
CA PHE A 127 -1.20 21.33 -13.80
C PHE A 127 -1.64 20.10 -13.00
N PRO A 128 -2.89 20.00 -12.49
CA PRO A 128 -3.34 18.83 -11.73
C PRO A 128 -3.15 17.49 -12.47
N PHE A 129 -3.37 17.46 -13.78
CA PHE A 129 -3.26 16.22 -14.56
C PHE A 129 -1.82 15.92 -14.97
N VAL A 130 -0.99 16.93 -15.20
CA VAL A 130 0.46 16.75 -15.38
C VAL A 130 1.08 16.19 -14.10
N LEU A 131 0.77 16.78 -12.94
CA LEU A 131 1.21 16.32 -11.63
C LEU A 131 0.71 14.90 -11.33
N LYS A 132 -0.51 14.55 -11.73
CA LYS A 132 -1.03 13.17 -11.63
C LYS A 132 -0.21 12.18 -12.44
N ALA A 133 0.20 12.55 -13.65
CA ALA A 133 1.10 11.71 -14.45
C ALA A 133 2.47 11.59 -13.78
N CYS A 134 3.03 12.69 -13.24
CA CYS A 134 4.28 12.67 -12.48
C CYS A 134 4.21 11.74 -11.26
N ALA A 135 3.12 11.82 -10.50
CA ALA A 135 2.89 11.01 -9.32
C ALA A 135 2.91 9.51 -9.65
N TYR A 136 2.21 9.11 -10.72
CA TYR A 136 2.14 7.71 -11.13
C TYR A 136 3.48 7.18 -11.66
N LEU A 137 4.23 8.01 -12.38
CA LEU A 137 5.51 7.64 -12.97
C LEU A 137 6.68 7.83 -12.00
N PHE A 138 6.41 8.29 -10.78
CA PHE A 138 7.42 8.68 -9.78
C PHE A 138 8.45 9.70 -10.33
N ALA A 139 8.00 10.55 -11.26
CA ALA A 139 8.82 11.49 -12.02
C ALA A 139 9.09 12.79 -11.23
N ILE A 140 9.92 12.69 -10.19
CA ILE A 140 10.18 13.79 -9.24
C ILE A 140 10.81 15.02 -9.92
N PHE A 141 11.67 14.83 -10.92
CA PHE A 141 12.35 15.93 -11.60
C PHE A 141 11.40 16.74 -12.47
N GLU A 142 10.57 16.05 -13.27
CA GLU A 142 9.54 16.62 -14.12
C GLU A 142 8.46 17.31 -13.29
N GLY A 143 8.05 16.71 -12.18
CA GLY A 143 7.05 17.32 -11.31
C GLY A 143 7.58 18.56 -10.57
N ARG A 144 8.87 18.62 -10.21
CA ARG A 144 9.50 19.86 -9.68
C ARG A 144 9.54 20.97 -10.72
N GLN A 145 9.85 20.65 -11.99
CA GLN A 145 9.77 21.62 -13.08
C GLN A 145 8.34 22.11 -13.29
N THR A 146 7.36 21.20 -13.23
CA THR A 146 5.92 21.51 -13.31
C THR A 146 5.49 22.44 -12.18
N HIS A 147 5.94 22.18 -10.93
CA HIS A 147 5.70 23.06 -9.78
C HIS A 147 6.31 24.45 -10.00
N ALA A 148 7.55 24.55 -10.48
CA ALA A 148 8.18 25.84 -10.79
C ALA A 148 7.41 26.61 -11.87
N GLN A 149 6.93 25.93 -12.92
CA GLN A 149 6.08 26.55 -13.95
C GLN A 149 4.76 27.06 -13.37
N LEU A 150 4.10 26.31 -12.50
CA LEU A 150 2.90 26.77 -11.80
C LEU A 150 3.14 28.07 -11.02
N LEU A 151 4.24 28.14 -10.26
CA LEU A 151 4.57 29.34 -9.49
C LEU A 151 4.82 30.54 -10.41
N LYS A 152 5.53 30.34 -11.52
CA LYS A 152 5.77 31.36 -12.55
C LYS A 152 4.47 31.88 -13.18
N ASN A 153 3.45 31.02 -13.31
CA ASN A 153 2.13 31.39 -13.83
C ASN A 153 1.20 32.00 -12.77
N GLY A 154 1.68 32.23 -11.53
CA GLY A 154 0.89 32.86 -10.47
C GLY A 154 -0.20 31.97 -9.88
N LEU A 155 -0.11 30.65 -10.06
CA LEU A 155 -1.12 29.69 -9.60
C LEU A 155 -0.80 29.03 -8.24
N GLY A 156 0.21 29.54 -7.52
CA GLY A 156 0.68 28.97 -6.25
C GLY A 156 -0.33 29.00 -5.10
N SER A 157 -1.36 29.86 -5.17
CA SER A 157 -2.42 29.94 -4.16
C SER A 157 -3.65 29.09 -4.48
N ASP A 158 -3.69 28.40 -5.63
CA ASP A 158 -4.85 27.60 -6.03
C ASP A 158 -4.94 26.31 -5.21
N VAL A 159 -6.01 26.18 -4.42
CA VAL A 159 -6.24 25.05 -3.50
C VAL A 159 -6.31 23.72 -4.25
N TYR A 160 -6.92 23.68 -5.43
CA TYR A 160 -7.07 22.45 -6.21
C TYR A 160 -5.72 21.95 -6.75
N ILE A 161 -4.86 22.87 -7.18
CA ILE A 161 -3.52 22.49 -7.64
C ILE A 161 -2.60 22.13 -6.46
N ASN A 162 -2.68 22.85 -5.35
CA ASN A 162 -1.92 22.53 -4.14
C ASN A 162 -2.26 21.13 -3.60
N ASN A 163 -3.53 20.73 -3.62
CA ASN A 163 -3.92 19.35 -3.30
C ASN A 163 -3.27 18.32 -4.23
N SER A 164 -3.11 18.65 -5.52
CA SER A 164 -2.44 17.80 -6.51
C SER A 164 -0.92 17.74 -6.29
N LEU A 165 -0.30 18.84 -5.84
CA LEU A 165 1.12 18.89 -5.46
C LEU A 165 1.41 18.04 -4.23
N ILE A 166 0.55 18.09 -3.20
CA ILE A 166 0.66 17.24 -2.01
C ILE A 166 0.68 15.77 -2.42
N HIS A 167 -0.30 15.35 -3.22
CA HIS A 167 -0.39 13.97 -3.73
C HIS A 167 0.85 13.60 -4.57
N PHE A 168 1.32 14.49 -5.45
CA PHE A 168 2.52 14.25 -6.26
C PHE A 168 3.77 14.03 -5.41
N TYR A 169 4.07 14.95 -4.49
CA TYR A 169 5.26 14.83 -3.65
C TYR A 169 5.20 13.61 -2.76
N ALA A 170 4.03 13.31 -2.17
CA ALA A 170 3.82 12.12 -1.37
C ALA A 170 4.05 10.84 -2.18
N SER A 171 3.48 10.75 -3.39
CA SER A 171 3.65 9.59 -4.28
C SER A 171 5.12 9.37 -4.64
N CYS A 172 5.89 10.45 -4.82
CA CYS A 172 7.34 10.38 -5.05
C CYS A 172 8.19 10.18 -3.77
N GLY A 173 7.57 9.82 -2.64
CA GLY A 173 8.25 9.59 -1.36
C GLY A 173 8.84 10.85 -0.71
N SER A 174 8.46 12.04 -1.18
CA SER A 174 8.96 13.33 -0.71
C SER A 174 7.98 13.99 0.26
N LEU A 175 7.69 13.32 1.39
CA LEU A 175 6.72 13.80 2.38
C LEU A 175 7.03 15.19 2.94
N GLU A 176 8.29 15.53 3.15
CA GLU A 176 8.70 16.87 3.61
C GLU A 176 8.18 17.98 2.69
N TYR A 177 8.30 17.78 1.36
CA TYR A 177 7.79 18.73 0.38
C TYR A 177 6.26 18.74 0.31
N ALA A 178 5.62 17.58 0.45
CA ALA A 178 4.16 17.51 0.54
C ALA A 178 3.64 18.30 1.74
N ARG A 179 4.28 18.14 2.90
CA ARG A 179 3.97 18.87 4.13
C ARG A 179 4.22 20.36 3.98
N LYS A 180 5.35 20.74 3.38
CA LYS A 180 5.68 22.15 3.12
C LYS A 180 4.64 22.84 2.23
N VAL A 181 4.21 22.18 1.14
CA VAL A 181 3.13 22.70 0.29
C VAL A 181 1.87 22.91 1.12
N PHE A 182 1.47 21.93 1.93
CA PHE A 182 0.30 22.04 2.80
C PHE A 182 0.40 23.19 3.82
N ASP A 183 1.56 23.37 4.45
CA ASP A 183 1.80 24.40 5.47
C ASP A 183 1.80 25.82 4.88
N GLU A 184 2.25 25.97 3.63
CA GLU A 184 2.28 27.25 2.90
C GLU A 184 0.93 27.61 2.25
N MET A 185 -0.08 26.72 2.27
CA MET A 185 -1.41 27.02 1.72
C MET A 185 -2.09 28.16 2.49
N PRO A 186 -2.53 29.24 1.80
CA PRO A 186 -3.24 30.35 2.45
C PRO A 186 -4.64 29.95 2.91
N GLU A 187 -5.32 29.13 2.11
CA GLU A 187 -6.63 28.55 2.40
C GLU A 187 -6.55 27.03 2.28
N ARG A 188 -7.24 26.32 3.17
CA ARG A 188 -7.29 24.85 3.18
C ARG A 188 -8.73 24.39 3.09
N SER A 189 -8.94 23.33 2.33
CA SER A 189 -10.22 22.64 2.21
C SER A 189 -10.19 21.30 2.95
N VAL A 190 -11.35 20.68 3.17
CA VAL A 190 -11.42 19.28 3.63
C VAL A 190 -10.56 18.36 2.75
N VAL A 191 -10.58 18.58 1.43
CA VAL A 191 -9.74 17.84 0.46
C VAL A 191 -8.24 18.04 0.73
N SER A 192 -7.82 19.24 1.13
CA SER A 192 -6.42 19.53 1.48
C SER A 192 -5.96 18.76 2.70
N TRP A 193 -6.80 18.68 3.74
CA TRP A 193 -6.55 17.89 4.94
C TRP A 193 -6.54 16.40 4.64
N ASN A 194 -7.52 15.91 3.87
CA ASN A 194 -7.56 14.51 3.45
C ASN A 194 -6.30 14.12 2.66
N ALA A 195 -5.83 14.98 1.76
CA ALA A 195 -4.63 14.72 0.97
C ALA A 195 -3.37 14.56 1.84
N ILE A 196 -3.16 15.43 2.84
CA ILE A 196 -1.97 15.33 3.70
C ILE A 196 -2.10 14.19 4.73
N ILE A 197 -3.28 13.96 5.28
CA ILE A 197 -3.53 12.85 6.23
C ILE A 197 -3.31 11.52 5.51
N ASP A 198 -3.93 11.32 4.34
CA ASP A 198 -3.74 10.12 3.54
C ASP A 198 -2.28 9.94 3.14
N ALA A 199 -1.61 10.99 2.65
CA ALA A 199 -0.19 10.94 2.30
C ALA A 199 0.69 10.44 3.46
N LEU A 200 0.50 10.97 4.67
CA LEU A 200 1.24 10.54 5.86
C LEU A 200 0.95 9.07 6.19
N VAL A 201 -0.33 8.68 6.16
CA VAL A 201 -0.77 7.32 6.50
C VAL A 201 -0.25 6.29 5.48
N GLN A 202 -0.32 6.57 4.17
CA GLN A 202 0.20 5.68 3.13
C GLN A 202 1.71 5.47 3.22
N MET A 203 2.43 6.47 3.75
CA MET A 203 3.87 6.42 3.94
C MET A 203 4.29 5.83 5.30
N GLY A 204 3.34 5.42 6.14
CA GLY A 204 3.60 4.79 7.44
C GLY A 204 3.75 5.76 8.61
N GLU A 205 3.59 7.07 8.38
CA GLU A 205 3.64 8.12 9.42
C GLU A 205 2.31 8.24 10.16
N PHE A 206 1.85 7.13 10.74
CA PHE A 206 0.50 6.99 11.28
C PHE A 206 0.21 7.96 12.45
N HIS A 207 1.18 8.15 13.35
CA HIS A 207 1.05 9.11 14.47
C HIS A 207 0.89 10.55 13.97
N GLU A 208 1.69 10.95 12.98
CA GLU A 208 1.57 12.29 12.39
C GLU A 208 0.24 12.46 11.66
N GLY A 209 -0.20 11.45 10.91
CA GLY A 209 -1.52 11.44 10.25
C GLY A 209 -2.67 11.63 11.26
N LEU A 210 -2.64 10.95 12.41
CA LEU A 210 -3.62 11.14 13.48
C LEU A 210 -3.53 12.51 14.15
N ASN A 211 -2.33 13.07 14.31
CA ASN A 211 -2.15 14.45 14.80
C ASN A 211 -2.76 15.46 13.83
N MET A 212 -2.55 15.28 12.52
CA MET A 212 -3.16 16.13 11.49
C MET A 212 -4.69 16.05 11.50
N PHE A 213 -5.26 14.87 11.77
CA PHE A 213 -6.70 14.71 11.99
C PHE A 213 -7.21 15.49 13.21
N VAL A 214 -6.49 15.45 14.34
CA VAL A 214 -6.84 16.21 15.54
C VAL A 214 -6.82 17.71 15.26
N GLU A 215 -5.82 18.20 14.51
CA GLU A 215 -5.74 19.60 14.09
C GLU A 215 -6.88 19.99 13.14
N MET A 216 -7.20 19.15 12.15
CA MET A 216 -8.31 19.36 11.22
C MET A 216 -9.64 19.59 11.95
N LYS A 217 -9.93 18.79 12.98
CA LYS A 217 -11.19 18.82 13.74
C LYS A 217 -11.46 20.15 14.46
N LYS A 218 -10.45 21.00 14.63
CA LYS A 218 -10.64 22.34 15.23
C LYS A 218 -11.45 23.27 14.32
N TRP A 219 -11.41 23.03 13.01
CA TRP A 219 -11.95 23.94 12.00
C TRP A 219 -12.89 23.27 11.00
N PHE A 220 -12.77 21.95 10.80
CA PHE A 220 -13.51 21.19 9.80
C PHE A 220 -14.22 19.97 10.40
N VAL A 221 -15.32 19.56 9.77
CA VAL A 221 -15.98 18.29 10.06
C VAL A 221 -15.32 17.21 9.18
N PRO A 222 -14.77 16.14 9.77
CA PRO A 222 -14.25 15.00 9.02
C PRO A 222 -15.31 14.41 8.10
N ASP A 223 -14.95 14.17 6.84
CA ASP A 223 -15.78 13.44 5.90
C ASP A 223 -15.41 11.95 5.90
N GLY A 224 -16.08 11.17 5.07
CA GLY A 224 -15.81 9.74 4.96
C GLY A 224 -14.34 9.44 4.66
N TYR A 225 -13.72 10.17 3.73
CA TYR A 225 -12.33 9.98 3.34
C TYR A 225 -11.38 10.25 4.51
N THR A 226 -11.64 11.32 5.29
CA THR A 226 -10.90 11.60 6.52
C THR A 226 -10.93 10.40 7.46
N VAL A 227 -12.12 9.82 7.68
CA VAL A 227 -12.28 8.73 8.64
C VAL A 227 -11.66 7.44 8.12
N GLN A 228 -11.70 7.18 6.82
CA GLN A 228 -10.99 6.05 6.20
C GLN A 228 -9.49 6.13 6.50
N SER A 229 -8.83 7.27 6.24
CA SER A 229 -7.40 7.43 6.53
C SER A 229 -7.09 7.28 8.03
N VAL A 230 -7.98 7.75 8.92
CA VAL A 230 -7.84 7.53 10.38
C VAL A 230 -7.95 6.06 10.75
N ILE A 231 -8.88 5.31 10.15
CA ILE A 231 -9.02 3.86 10.35
C ILE A 231 -7.77 3.12 9.89
N ASP A 232 -7.23 3.49 8.72
CA ASP A 232 -6.02 2.90 8.16
C ASP A 232 -4.80 3.21 9.05
N ALA A 233 -4.71 4.42 9.62
CA ALA A 233 -3.68 4.77 10.61
C ALA A 233 -3.78 3.90 11.88
N CYS A 234 -4.99 3.68 12.38
CA CYS A 234 -5.23 2.81 13.52
C CYS A 234 -4.82 1.36 13.21
N ALA A 235 -5.10 0.88 11.99
CA ALA A 235 -4.69 -0.45 11.52
C ALA A 235 -3.16 -0.60 11.45
N GLY A 236 -2.46 0.47 11.04
CA GLY A 236 -1.00 0.55 11.01
C GLY A 236 -0.39 0.45 12.41
N LEU A 237 -0.92 1.22 13.36
CA LEU A 237 -0.45 1.26 14.75
C LEU A 237 -0.88 0.08 15.61
N GLY A 238 -1.91 -0.67 15.17
CA GLY A 238 -2.59 -1.66 16.02
C GLY A 238 -3.44 -1.03 17.13
N ALA A 239 -3.86 0.23 16.96
CA ALA A 239 -4.62 1.02 17.93
C ALA A 239 -6.12 0.67 17.88
N LEU A 240 -6.50 -0.46 18.47
CA LEU A 240 -7.86 -0.98 18.48
C LEU A 240 -8.88 -0.01 19.09
N SER A 241 -8.56 0.63 20.21
CA SER A 241 -9.51 1.48 20.93
C SER A 241 -9.80 2.77 20.15
N MET A 242 -8.77 3.36 19.54
CA MET A 242 -8.91 4.48 18.61
C MET A 242 -9.70 4.08 17.35
N GLY A 243 -9.41 2.91 16.77
CA GLY A 243 -10.16 2.38 15.63
C GLY A 243 -11.64 2.13 15.94
N MET A 244 -11.95 1.62 17.14
CA MET A 244 -13.33 1.47 17.62
C MET A 244 -14.03 2.82 17.80
N TRP A 245 -13.31 3.84 18.28
CA TRP A 245 -13.85 5.20 18.36
C TRP A 245 -14.18 5.76 16.95
N ALA A 246 -13.28 5.57 15.97
CA ALA A 246 -13.50 5.99 14.60
C ALA A 246 -14.72 5.28 13.97
N HIS A 247 -14.85 3.96 14.19
CA HIS A 247 -16.03 3.20 13.77
C HIS A 247 -17.32 3.69 14.44
N ALA A 248 -17.29 3.99 15.73
CA ALA A 248 -18.45 4.57 16.42
C ALA A 248 -18.81 5.98 15.92
N TYR A 249 -17.81 6.77 15.52
CA TYR A 249 -18.01 8.09 14.92
C TYR A 249 -18.75 7.97 13.57
N VAL A 250 -18.29 7.07 12.70
CA VAL A 250 -18.91 6.67 11.43
C VAL A 250 -20.40 6.38 11.61
N LEU A 251 -20.73 5.43 12.50
CA LEU A 251 -22.12 4.99 12.72
C LEU A 251 -23.05 6.09 13.24
N ARG A 252 -22.52 7.15 13.84
CA ARG A 252 -23.31 8.24 14.45
C ARG A 252 -23.47 9.48 13.57
N LYS A 253 -22.51 9.76 12.69
CA LYS A 253 -22.37 11.10 12.09
C LYS A 253 -22.40 11.13 10.56
N CYS A 254 -22.21 10.01 9.90
CA CYS A 254 -22.11 9.99 8.45
C CYS A 254 -23.40 9.39 7.87
N GLU A 255 -24.12 10.17 7.06
CA GLU A 255 -25.11 9.65 6.13
C GLU A 255 -24.32 9.02 4.97
N PHE A 256 -24.38 7.70 4.81
CA PHE A 256 -23.50 6.97 3.90
C PHE A 256 -24.09 6.80 2.49
N ASP A 257 -23.29 7.16 1.49
CA ASP A 257 -23.41 6.62 0.13
C ASP A 257 -23.05 5.14 0.17
N ALA A 258 -23.83 4.29 -0.52
CA ALA A 258 -23.61 2.85 -0.59
C ALA A 258 -22.21 2.47 -1.11
N ASN A 259 -21.60 3.26 -1.99
CA ASN A 259 -20.23 3.01 -2.46
C ASN A 259 -19.19 3.33 -1.38
N PHE A 260 -19.43 4.39 -0.60
CA PHE A 260 -18.57 4.76 0.51
C PHE A 260 -18.69 3.76 1.66
N ASP A 261 -19.88 3.19 1.84
CA ASP A 261 -20.15 2.14 2.82
C ASP A 261 -19.28 0.89 2.55
N VAL A 262 -19.17 0.41 1.30
CA VAL A 262 -18.31 -0.75 0.98
C VAL A 262 -16.83 -0.46 1.21
N LEU A 263 -16.31 0.67 0.72
CA LEU A 263 -14.90 1.03 0.87
C LEU A 263 -14.51 1.21 2.34
N LEU A 264 -15.34 1.92 3.11
CA LEU A 264 -15.12 2.15 4.52
C LEU A 264 -15.21 0.85 5.34
N ASN A 265 -16.19 -0.01 5.04
CA ASN A 265 -16.32 -1.32 5.69
C ASN A 265 -15.11 -2.21 5.38
N ASN A 266 -14.54 -2.15 4.18
CA ASN A 266 -13.30 -2.85 3.85
C ASN A 266 -12.14 -2.37 4.74
N SER A 267 -11.95 -1.05 4.89
CA SER A 267 -10.95 -0.49 5.82
C SER A 267 -11.22 -0.88 7.27
N LEU A 268 -12.48 -0.96 7.71
CA LEU A 268 -12.85 -1.41 9.06
C LEU A 268 -12.51 -2.90 9.28
N VAL A 269 -12.82 -3.76 8.30
CA VAL A 269 -12.46 -5.18 8.33
C VAL A 269 -10.95 -5.35 8.44
N GLU A 270 -10.20 -4.61 7.63
CA GLU A 270 -8.73 -4.61 7.66
C GLU A 270 -8.20 -4.10 9.00
N MET A 271 -8.72 -2.98 9.50
CA MET A 271 -8.34 -2.41 10.80
C MET A 271 -8.57 -3.38 11.95
N TYR A 272 -9.76 -3.98 12.05
CA TYR A 272 -10.04 -4.93 13.12
C TYR A 272 -9.16 -6.17 13.04
N SER A 273 -8.88 -6.66 11.83
CA SER A 273 -7.95 -7.78 11.62
C SER A 273 -6.54 -7.39 12.05
N LYS A 274 -6.02 -6.25 11.59
CA LYS A 274 -4.68 -5.73 11.90
C LYS A 274 -4.48 -5.29 13.36
N CYS A 275 -5.56 -5.02 14.09
CA CYS A 275 -5.56 -4.73 15.53
C CYS A 275 -5.83 -5.97 16.41
N GLY A 276 -5.85 -7.18 15.83
CA GLY A 276 -5.97 -8.43 16.58
C GLY A 276 -7.39 -8.73 17.07
N SER A 277 -8.41 -8.09 16.49
CA SER A 277 -9.83 -8.30 16.79
C SER A 277 -10.56 -8.94 15.61
N LEU A 278 -10.09 -10.12 15.19
CA LEU A 278 -10.64 -10.86 14.04
C LEU A 278 -12.14 -11.11 14.16
N ARG A 279 -12.67 -11.29 15.37
CA ARG A 279 -14.11 -11.44 15.61
C ARG A 279 -14.91 -10.21 15.16
N MET A 280 -14.43 -9.00 15.46
CA MET A 280 -15.10 -7.77 15.04
C MET A 280 -14.99 -7.59 13.52
N ALA A 281 -13.86 -7.96 12.92
CA ALA A 281 -13.69 -7.95 11.46
C ALA A 281 -14.75 -8.82 10.76
N VAL A 282 -14.95 -10.06 11.25
CA VAL A 282 -16.02 -10.96 10.75
C VAL A 282 -17.39 -10.33 10.93
N GLN A 283 -17.68 -9.71 12.09
CA GLN A 283 -18.98 -9.09 12.33
C GLN A 283 -19.27 -7.93 11.37
N VAL A 284 -18.28 -7.07 11.09
CA VAL A 284 -18.43 -6.00 10.10
C VAL A 284 -18.68 -6.61 8.72
N PHE A 285 -17.85 -7.56 8.31
CA PHE A 285 -17.97 -8.21 7.00
C PHE A 285 -19.34 -8.87 6.79
N GLU A 286 -19.81 -9.65 7.77
CA GLU A 286 -21.08 -10.36 7.68
C GLU A 286 -22.28 -9.39 7.71
N ALA A 287 -22.12 -8.19 8.29
CA ALA A 287 -23.15 -7.15 8.29
C ALA A 287 -23.23 -6.32 6.99
N MET A 288 -22.22 -6.39 6.12
CA MET A 288 -22.21 -5.67 4.84
C MET A 288 -23.33 -6.18 3.92
N SER A 289 -24.12 -5.25 3.36
CA SER A 289 -25.20 -5.57 2.41
C SER A 289 -24.69 -5.83 0.98
N SER A 290 -23.53 -5.29 0.64
CA SER A 290 -22.84 -5.51 -0.63
C SER A 290 -21.37 -5.73 -0.37
N ARG A 291 -20.76 -6.67 -1.12
CA ARG A 291 -19.36 -7.05 -0.97
C ARG A 291 -18.72 -7.14 -2.35
N ASP A 292 -17.56 -6.53 -2.48
CA ASP A 292 -16.72 -6.61 -3.67
C ASP A 292 -15.54 -7.57 -3.45
N ALA A 293 -14.72 -7.78 -4.48
CA ALA A 293 -13.53 -8.61 -4.34
C ALA A 293 -12.58 -8.13 -3.24
N ASN A 294 -12.53 -6.81 -2.97
CA ASN A 294 -11.70 -6.25 -1.90
C ASN A 294 -12.22 -6.63 -0.50
N SER A 295 -13.55 -6.68 -0.32
CA SER A 295 -14.19 -7.14 0.92
C SER A 295 -13.75 -8.55 1.28
N TRP A 296 -13.80 -9.47 0.30
CA TRP A 296 -13.38 -10.86 0.47
C TRP A 296 -11.87 -10.99 0.70
N ASN A 297 -11.08 -10.23 -0.05
CA ASN A 297 -9.63 -10.19 0.11
C ASN A 297 -9.21 -9.72 1.51
N ALA A 298 -9.88 -8.71 2.07
CA ALA A 298 -9.61 -8.22 3.41
C ALA A 298 -9.81 -9.31 4.47
N MET A 299 -10.90 -10.10 4.36
CA MET A 299 -11.14 -11.24 5.24
C MET A 299 -10.16 -12.39 5.04
N ILE A 300 -9.86 -12.75 3.79
CA ILE A 300 -8.90 -13.82 3.45
C ILE A 300 -7.51 -13.48 4.00
N LEU A 301 -7.03 -12.25 3.81
CA LEU A 301 -5.78 -11.76 4.38
C LEU A 301 -5.83 -11.72 5.90
N GLY A 302 -6.94 -11.26 6.49
CA GLY A 302 -7.16 -11.28 7.94
C GLY A 302 -7.04 -12.69 8.53
N PHE A 303 -7.67 -13.69 7.93
CA PHE A 303 -7.53 -15.09 8.38
C PHE A 303 -6.12 -15.63 8.19
N ALA A 304 -5.48 -15.32 7.06
CA ALA A 304 -4.09 -15.71 6.81
C ALA A 304 -3.17 -15.16 7.91
N MET A 305 -3.25 -13.85 8.19
CA MET A 305 -2.47 -13.19 9.25
C MET A 305 -2.71 -13.78 10.64
N HIS A 306 -3.88 -14.36 10.90
CA HIS A 306 -4.21 -15.02 12.17
C HIS A 306 -3.91 -16.53 12.18
N GLY A 307 -3.46 -17.10 11.07
CA GLY A 307 -3.18 -18.54 10.92
C GLY A 307 -4.43 -19.42 10.83
N GLU A 308 -5.60 -18.84 10.53
CA GLU A 308 -6.91 -19.50 10.39
C GLU A 308 -7.07 -20.05 8.95
N VAL A 309 -6.20 -20.98 8.57
CA VAL A 309 -6.04 -21.42 7.17
C VAL A 309 -7.27 -22.14 6.63
N GLU A 310 -8.00 -22.86 7.49
CA GLU A 310 -9.26 -23.49 7.12
C GLU A 310 -10.30 -22.46 6.67
N ARG A 311 -10.38 -21.32 7.38
CA ARG A 311 -11.29 -20.21 7.05
C ARG A 311 -10.86 -19.46 5.79
N VAL A 312 -9.56 -19.39 5.51
CA VAL A 312 -9.04 -18.86 4.23
C VAL A 312 -9.61 -19.63 3.05
N PHE A 313 -9.53 -20.96 3.08
CA PHE A 313 -10.08 -21.79 2.00
C PHE A 313 -11.60 -21.74 1.94
N GLU A 314 -12.28 -21.72 3.09
CA GLU A 314 -13.74 -21.56 3.16
C GLU A 314 -14.20 -20.24 2.49
N TYR A 315 -13.59 -19.11 2.85
CA TYR A 315 -14.00 -17.80 2.30
C TYR A 315 -13.60 -17.65 0.83
N PHE A 316 -12.50 -18.26 0.40
CA PHE A 316 -12.15 -18.33 -1.03
C PHE A 316 -13.22 -19.11 -1.82
N SER A 317 -13.65 -20.27 -1.31
CA SER A 317 -14.74 -21.02 -1.93
C SER A 317 -16.05 -20.22 -1.94
N ARG A 318 -16.45 -19.59 -0.83
CA ARG A 318 -17.66 -18.75 -0.78
C ARG A 318 -17.63 -17.60 -1.80
N MET A 319 -16.49 -16.91 -1.93
CA MET A 319 -16.30 -15.83 -2.91
C MET A 319 -16.60 -16.29 -4.36
N ILE A 320 -16.20 -17.51 -4.72
CA ILE A 320 -16.37 -18.06 -6.07
C ILE A 320 -17.74 -18.73 -6.24
N ASP A 321 -18.13 -19.55 -5.27
CA ASP A 321 -19.29 -20.44 -5.37
C ASP A 321 -20.60 -19.74 -5.06
N GLU A 322 -20.61 -18.82 -4.09
CA GLU A 322 -21.81 -18.10 -3.65
C GLU A 322 -21.94 -16.75 -4.38
N GLU A 323 -20.87 -15.93 -4.39
CA GLU A 323 -20.92 -14.56 -4.92
C GLU A 323 -20.54 -14.44 -6.40
N LYS A 324 -19.99 -15.51 -7.00
CA LYS A 324 -19.53 -15.54 -8.39
C LYS A 324 -18.51 -14.43 -8.71
N LEU A 325 -17.72 -14.04 -7.70
CA LEU A 325 -16.65 -13.04 -7.86
C LEU A 325 -15.36 -13.73 -8.30
N MET A 326 -14.69 -13.13 -9.29
CA MET A 326 -13.41 -13.63 -9.76
C MET A 326 -12.31 -13.26 -8.77
N PRO A 327 -11.50 -14.24 -8.31
CA PRO A 327 -10.33 -13.95 -7.49
C PRO A 327 -9.31 -13.15 -8.30
N ASN A 328 -8.53 -12.34 -7.60
CA ASN A 328 -7.50 -11.49 -8.21
C ASN A 328 -6.13 -11.75 -7.55
N SER A 329 -5.13 -10.99 -7.98
CA SER A 329 -3.76 -11.05 -7.45
C SER A 329 -3.74 -11.05 -5.92
N ILE A 330 -4.48 -10.16 -5.27
CA ILE A 330 -4.48 -10.02 -3.81
C ILE A 330 -5.08 -11.26 -3.13
N THR A 331 -6.10 -11.89 -3.72
CA THR A 331 -6.70 -13.13 -3.21
C THR A 331 -5.66 -14.23 -3.06
N PHE A 332 -4.82 -14.42 -4.08
CA PHE A 332 -3.79 -15.46 -4.08
C PHE A 332 -2.61 -15.14 -3.16
N VAL A 333 -2.26 -13.87 -2.94
CA VAL A 333 -1.31 -13.49 -1.87
C VAL A 333 -1.81 -14.01 -0.51
N GLY A 334 -3.09 -13.82 -0.19
CA GLY A 334 -3.66 -14.29 1.08
C GLY A 334 -3.64 -15.81 1.21
N ILE A 335 -3.99 -16.54 0.15
CA ILE A 335 -3.93 -18.00 0.12
C ILE A 335 -2.51 -18.53 0.29
N LEU A 336 -1.54 -17.97 -0.45
CA LEU A 336 -0.14 -18.40 -0.38
C LEU A 336 0.48 -18.06 0.98
N SER A 337 0.14 -16.91 1.57
CA SER A 337 0.55 -16.53 2.93
C SER A 337 0.01 -17.50 3.98
N ALA A 338 -1.26 -17.89 3.85
CA ALA A 338 -1.87 -18.90 4.72
C ALA A 338 -1.17 -20.25 4.62
N CYS A 339 -0.88 -20.72 3.39
CA CYS A 339 -0.11 -21.93 3.16
C CYS A 339 1.29 -21.83 3.79
N ASN A 340 1.98 -20.70 3.61
CA ASN A 340 3.28 -20.44 4.21
C ASN A 340 3.23 -20.57 5.73
N HIS A 341 2.30 -19.90 6.41
CA HIS A 341 2.21 -19.92 7.88
C HIS A 341 1.87 -21.28 8.51
N ARG A 342 1.42 -22.26 7.72
CA ARG A 342 1.14 -23.65 8.16
C ARG A 342 2.03 -24.69 7.48
N GLY A 343 3.00 -24.28 6.67
CA GLY A 343 3.88 -25.21 5.94
C GLY A 343 3.15 -26.11 4.94
N LEU A 344 2.03 -25.65 4.36
CA LEU A 344 1.23 -26.44 3.42
C LEU A 344 1.82 -26.37 2.00
N VAL A 345 3.00 -26.95 1.82
CA VAL A 345 3.78 -26.92 0.57
C VAL A 345 2.93 -27.33 -0.65
N ASP A 346 2.28 -28.50 -0.60
CA ASP A 346 1.54 -29.04 -1.75
C ASP A 346 0.36 -28.15 -2.14
N LYS A 347 -0.35 -27.58 -1.15
CA LYS A 347 -1.42 -26.61 -1.41
C LYS A 347 -0.85 -25.31 -1.97
N GLY A 348 0.27 -24.82 -1.45
CA GLY A 348 0.95 -23.64 -1.95
C GLY A 348 1.29 -23.74 -3.43
N ARG A 349 1.91 -24.86 -3.86
CA ARG A 349 2.19 -25.13 -5.27
C ARG A 349 0.91 -25.16 -6.11
N LYS A 350 -0.07 -25.96 -5.68
CA LYS A 350 -1.35 -26.10 -6.38
C LYS A 350 -2.03 -24.74 -6.62
N TYR A 351 -2.14 -23.91 -5.59
CA TYR A 351 -2.80 -22.61 -5.74
C TYR A 351 -1.98 -21.61 -6.55
N PHE A 352 -0.65 -21.69 -6.52
CA PHE A 352 0.19 -20.89 -7.42
C PHE A 352 -0.02 -21.29 -8.89
N GLU A 353 -0.12 -22.59 -9.19
CA GLU A 353 -0.43 -23.09 -10.53
C GLU A 353 -1.85 -22.72 -10.98
N THR A 354 -2.86 -22.90 -10.13
CA THR A 354 -4.26 -22.51 -10.40
C THR A 354 -4.36 -21.01 -10.70
N MET A 355 -3.65 -20.15 -9.95
CA MET A 355 -3.60 -18.70 -10.21
C MET A 355 -3.15 -18.39 -11.64
N VAL A 356 -2.10 -19.05 -12.11
CA VAL A 356 -1.51 -18.81 -13.44
C VAL A 356 -2.34 -19.44 -14.55
N ASN A 357 -2.69 -20.72 -14.39
CA ASN A 357 -3.23 -21.54 -15.47
C ASN A 357 -4.75 -21.42 -15.61
N GLU A 358 -5.49 -21.29 -14.49
CA GLU A 358 -6.95 -21.24 -14.51
C GLU A 358 -7.45 -19.79 -14.52
N TYR A 359 -6.87 -18.94 -13.67
CA TYR A 359 -7.31 -17.55 -13.52
C TYR A 359 -6.53 -16.55 -14.39
N ASN A 360 -5.48 -16.99 -15.10
CA ASN A 360 -4.65 -16.14 -15.97
C ASN A 360 -4.06 -14.92 -15.24
N ILE A 361 -3.79 -15.05 -13.94
CA ILE A 361 -3.19 -13.98 -13.13
C ILE A 361 -1.67 -14.10 -13.24
N LYS A 362 -1.04 -13.08 -13.81
CA LYS A 362 0.42 -13.00 -13.89
C LYS A 362 1.02 -12.90 -12.47
N PRO A 363 1.99 -13.77 -12.11
CA PRO A 363 2.65 -13.68 -10.82
C PRO A 363 3.35 -12.32 -10.62
N VAL A 364 3.16 -11.73 -9.44
CA VAL A 364 3.90 -10.54 -8.98
C VAL A 364 4.87 -10.95 -7.87
N LEU A 365 5.75 -10.03 -7.49
CA LEU A 365 6.81 -10.24 -6.50
C LEU A 365 6.29 -10.86 -5.20
N GLN A 366 5.11 -10.44 -4.71
CA GLN A 366 4.50 -10.96 -3.49
C GLN A 366 4.11 -12.45 -3.60
N HIS A 367 3.66 -12.92 -4.77
CA HIS A 367 3.33 -14.33 -4.98
C HIS A 367 4.58 -15.20 -4.91
N TYR A 368 5.65 -14.76 -5.59
CA TYR A 368 6.95 -15.43 -5.53
C TYR A 368 7.51 -15.42 -4.11
N GLY A 369 7.46 -14.27 -3.43
CA GLY A 369 7.88 -14.15 -2.03
C GLY A 369 7.22 -15.16 -1.11
N CYS A 370 5.89 -15.31 -1.18
CA CYS A 370 5.17 -16.28 -0.36
C CYS A 370 5.53 -17.73 -0.70
N LEU A 371 5.64 -18.08 -1.99
CA LEU A 371 5.97 -19.43 -2.42
C LEU A 371 7.41 -19.82 -2.08
N ILE A 372 8.36 -18.92 -2.33
CA ILE A 372 9.79 -19.11 -2.03
C ILE A 372 9.99 -19.25 -0.52
N ASP A 373 9.37 -18.39 0.29
CA ASP A 373 9.46 -18.48 1.75
C ASP A 373 8.87 -19.80 2.26
N LEU A 374 7.73 -20.24 1.72
CA LEU A 374 7.13 -21.54 2.01
C LEU A 374 8.07 -22.69 1.69
N LEU A 375 8.67 -22.73 0.49
CA LEU A 375 9.59 -23.80 0.11
C LEU A 375 10.86 -23.79 0.96
N ALA A 376 11.45 -22.61 1.16
CA ALA A 376 12.68 -22.43 1.91
C ALA A 376 12.51 -22.85 3.38
N CYS A 377 11.44 -22.39 4.04
CA CYS A 377 11.15 -22.75 5.44
C CYS A 377 10.86 -24.24 5.64
N ASN A 378 10.45 -24.97 4.59
CA ASN A 378 10.23 -26.42 4.62
C ASN A 378 11.41 -27.22 4.03
N GLY A 379 12.59 -26.60 3.89
CA GLY A 379 13.83 -27.28 3.49
C GLY A 379 14.00 -27.52 1.99
N GLN A 380 13.06 -27.08 1.15
CA GLN A 380 13.11 -27.19 -0.31
C GLN A 380 13.89 -26.02 -0.94
N ILE A 381 15.09 -25.77 -0.44
CA ILE A 381 15.89 -24.59 -0.81
C ILE A 381 16.35 -24.63 -2.27
N VAL A 382 16.69 -25.81 -2.80
CA VAL A 382 17.13 -25.95 -4.21
C VAL A 382 16.03 -25.53 -5.18
N GLU A 383 14.79 -25.98 -4.93
CA GLU A 383 13.63 -25.59 -5.74
C GLU A 383 13.32 -24.10 -5.58
N ALA A 384 13.43 -23.57 -4.36
CA ALA A 384 13.25 -22.15 -4.11
C ALA A 384 14.26 -21.29 -4.91
N LEU A 385 15.52 -21.73 -5.03
CA LEU A 385 16.55 -21.08 -5.84
C LEU A 385 16.31 -21.22 -7.35
N ASP A 386 15.76 -22.34 -7.80
CA ASP A 386 15.36 -22.52 -9.19
C ASP A 386 14.26 -21.52 -9.59
N ILE A 387 13.25 -21.34 -8.72
CA ILE A 387 12.18 -20.35 -8.94
C ILE A 387 12.75 -18.94 -9.02
N VAL A 388 13.67 -18.57 -8.12
CA VAL A 388 14.35 -17.27 -8.13
C VAL A 388 15.15 -17.04 -9.42
N SER A 389 15.76 -18.09 -9.95
CA SER A 389 16.55 -18.00 -11.19
C SER A 389 15.66 -17.86 -12.43
N ASN A 390 14.44 -18.42 -12.39
CA ASN A 390 13.53 -18.48 -13.53
C ASN A 390 12.43 -17.40 -13.50
N MET A 391 12.27 -16.65 -12.40
CA MET A 391 11.24 -15.62 -12.32
C MET A 391 11.53 -14.42 -13.25
N PRO A 392 10.50 -13.86 -13.93
CA PRO A 392 10.69 -12.78 -14.90
C PRO A 392 10.86 -11.38 -14.27
N ILE A 393 11.01 -11.33 -12.94
CA ILE A 393 11.06 -10.11 -12.13
C ILE A 393 12.29 -10.21 -11.25
N LYS A 394 12.97 -9.08 -11.01
CA LYS A 394 14.11 -9.05 -10.10
C LYS A 394 13.66 -9.37 -8.66
N PRO A 395 14.29 -10.32 -7.96
CA PRO A 395 13.99 -10.61 -6.56
C PRO A 395 14.33 -9.41 -5.66
N ASP A 396 13.58 -9.25 -4.57
CA ASP A 396 13.77 -8.19 -3.58
C ASP A 396 14.50 -8.69 -2.32
N ALA A 397 14.83 -7.77 -1.41
CA ALA A 397 15.44 -8.08 -0.12
C ALA A 397 14.68 -9.16 0.67
N VAL A 398 13.34 -9.18 0.56
CA VAL A 398 12.49 -10.06 1.37
C VAL A 398 12.70 -11.50 0.94
N ILE A 399 12.62 -11.78 -0.36
CA ILE A 399 12.89 -13.11 -0.94
C ILE A 399 14.26 -13.63 -0.49
N TRP A 400 15.29 -12.80 -0.65
CA TRP A 400 16.63 -13.22 -0.32
C TRP A 400 16.87 -13.41 1.18
N ARG A 401 16.27 -12.57 2.03
CA ARG A 401 16.32 -12.74 3.49
C ARG A 401 15.65 -14.04 3.91
N SER A 402 14.52 -14.41 3.31
CA SER A 402 13.83 -15.69 3.56
C SER A 402 14.72 -16.89 3.23
N LEU A 403 15.38 -16.87 2.07
CA LEU A 403 16.32 -17.93 1.66
C LEU A 403 17.52 -18.04 2.59
N LEU A 404 18.12 -16.91 2.96
CA LEU A 404 19.23 -16.88 3.91
C LEU A 404 18.84 -17.38 5.31
N ASP A 405 17.65 -17.01 5.83
CA ASP A 405 17.16 -17.50 7.13
C ASP A 405 16.93 -19.01 7.10
N ALA A 406 16.37 -19.52 6.00
CA ALA A 406 16.18 -20.96 5.79
C ALA A 406 17.50 -21.73 5.68
N CYS A 407 18.48 -21.23 4.92
CA CYS A 407 19.82 -21.81 4.83
C CYS A 407 20.49 -21.95 6.19
N ARG A 408 20.34 -20.93 7.06
CA ARG A 408 20.84 -20.94 8.44
C ARG A 408 20.15 -22.02 9.28
N LYS A 409 18.81 -22.08 9.26
CA LYS A 409 18.03 -23.07 10.04
C LYS A 409 18.37 -24.51 9.66
N ASN A 410 18.70 -24.75 8.39
CA ASN A 410 18.98 -26.08 7.85
C ASN A 410 20.47 -26.44 7.81
N ASN A 411 21.37 -25.64 8.43
CA ASN A 411 22.82 -25.84 8.43
C ASN A 411 23.41 -26.08 7.02
N MET A 412 22.83 -25.45 5.99
CA MET A 412 23.35 -25.57 4.64
C MET A 412 24.68 -24.84 4.50
N GLY A 413 25.56 -25.36 3.65
CA GLY A 413 26.97 -24.95 3.54
C GLY A 413 27.16 -23.43 3.50
N LEU A 414 28.12 -22.96 4.30
CA LEU A 414 28.50 -21.56 4.43
C LEU A 414 28.68 -20.86 3.06
N ASP A 415 29.14 -21.58 2.04
CA ASP A 415 29.41 -21.02 0.72
C ASP A 415 28.14 -20.63 -0.05
N LEU A 416 27.04 -21.39 0.10
CA LEU A 416 25.75 -21.01 -0.48
C LEU A 416 25.22 -19.73 0.18
N SER A 417 25.35 -19.63 1.51
CA SER A 417 24.91 -18.43 2.24
C SER A 417 25.71 -17.18 1.85
N LYS A 418 27.01 -17.32 1.56
CA LYS A 418 27.84 -16.21 1.04
C LYS A 418 27.40 -15.78 -0.35
N GLU A 419 27.16 -16.73 -1.24
CA GLU A 419 26.73 -16.45 -2.62
C GLU A 419 25.39 -15.70 -2.64
N LEU A 420 24.43 -16.16 -1.84
CA LEU A 420 23.15 -15.46 -1.67
C LEU A 420 23.36 -14.03 -1.15
N ALA A 421 24.19 -13.85 -0.12
CA ALA A 421 24.46 -12.52 0.41
C ALA A 421 25.10 -11.59 -0.62
N ARG A 422 26.00 -12.11 -1.47
CA ARG A 422 26.61 -11.36 -2.57
C ARG A 422 25.55 -10.91 -3.59
N GLN A 423 24.65 -11.80 -4.00
CA GLN A 423 23.57 -11.46 -4.94
C GLN A 423 22.62 -10.40 -4.38
N ILE A 424 22.41 -10.37 -3.06
CA ILE A 424 21.63 -9.30 -2.43
C ILE A 424 22.35 -7.94 -2.52
N MET A 425 23.65 -7.91 -2.21
CA MET A 425 24.44 -6.68 -2.28
C MET A 425 24.53 -6.14 -3.71
N GLU A 426 24.61 -7.02 -4.71
CA GLU A 426 24.60 -6.65 -6.13
C GLU A 426 23.22 -6.21 -6.62
N SER A 427 22.14 -6.75 -6.06
CA SER A 427 20.78 -6.42 -6.48
C SER A 427 20.25 -5.10 -5.92
N GLU A 428 20.58 -4.70 -4.70
CA GLU A 428 19.92 -3.56 -4.04
C GLU A 428 20.79 -2.31 -3.81
N GLY A 429 22.07 -2.35 -4.15
CA GLY A 429 22.98 -1.25 -3.78
C GLY A 429 23.09 -1.09 -2.25
N ASP A 430 23.59 0.06 -1.79
CA ASP A 430 24.11 0.24 -0.43
C ASP A 430 23.07 0.36 0.71
N SER A 431 21.77 0.20 0.47
CA SER A 431 20.72 0.74 1.36
C SER A 431 20.02 -0.26 2.32
N CYS A 432 20.33 -1.56 2.28
CA CYS A 432 19.55 -2.58 3.00
C CYS A 432 20.24 -3.15 4.25
N SER A 433 19.94 -2.60 5.44
CA SER A 433 20.57 -3.01 6.71
C SER A 433 20.32 -4.45 7.14
N GLY A 434 19.15 -5.01 6.81
CA GLY A 434 18.76 -6.37 7.20
C GLY A 434 19.67 -7.47 6.64
N VAL A 435 20.31 -7.20 5.50
CA VAL A 435 21.16 -8.17 4.78
C VAL A 435 22.50 -8.33 5.47
N TYR A 436 23.12 -7.20 5.84
CA TYR A 436 24.36 -7.20 6.62
C TYR A 436 24.14 -7.85 7.98
N VAL A 437 23.01 -7.58 8.64
CA VAL A 437 22.66 -8.23 9.92
C VAL A 437 22.52 -9.75 9.76
N LEU A 438 21.88 -10.22 8.68
CA LEU A 438 21.69 -11.64 8.45
C LEU A 438 23.01 -12.35 8.08
N LEU A 439 23.85 -11.74 7.25
CA LEU A 439 25.18 -12.25 6.92
C LEU A 439 26.11 -12.30 8.14
N SER A 440 26.08 -11.25 8.96
CA SER A 440 26.78 -11.20 10.25
C SER A 440 26.36 -12.38 11.15
N ARG A 441 25.06 -12.69 11.21
CA ARG A 441 24.55 -13.86 11.95
C ARG A 441 25.01 -15.19 11.35
N VAL A 442 25.06 -15.32 10.03
CA VAL A 442 25.57 -16.52 9.36
C VAL A 442 27.05 -16.75 9.73
N TYR A 443 27.90 -15.73 9.62
CA TYR A 443 29.31 -15.84 10.02
C TYR A 443 29.47 -16.15 11.50
N ALA A 444 28.65 -15.56 12.36
CA ALA A 444 28.64 -15.85 13.79
C ALA A 444 28.30 -17.32 14.07
N SER A 445 27.25 -17.87 13.43
CA SER A 445 26.90 -19.31 13.56
C SER A 445 27.97 -20.26 13.05
N ALA A 446 28.81 -19.80 12.11
CA ALA A 446 29.95 -20.55 11.60
C ALA A 446 31.26 -20.28 12.37
N ASN A 447 31.19 -19.59 13.53
CA ASN A 447 32.33 -19.19 14.36
C ASN A 447 33.41 -18.36 13.62
N LYS A 448 33.02 -17.61 12.58
CA LYS A 448 33.92 -16.75 11.78
C LYS A 448 33.90 -15.29 12.28
N TRP A 449 34.43 -15.06 13.48
CA TRP A 449 34.39 -13.76 14.16
C TRP A 449 35.07 -12.62 13.40
N ASN A 450 36.16 -12.90 12.69
CA ASN A 450 36.84 -11.90 11.85
C ASN A 450 35.90 -11.36 10.75
N GLU A 451 35.14 -12.23 10.10
CA GLU A 451 34.18 -11.86 9.07
C GLU A 451 33.01 -11.05 9.66
N VAL A 452 32.55 -11.40 10.87
CA VAL A 452 31.55 -10.61 11.61
C VAL A 452 32.03 -9.18 11.83
N GLY A 453 33.29 -9.01 12.24
CA GLY A 453 33.93 -7.70 12.40
C GLY A 453 34.01 -6.92 11.08
N LEU A 454 34.39 -7.59 9.99
CA LEU A 454 34.43 -6.98 8.65
C LEU A 454 33.06 -6.48 8.19
N ILE A 455 32.00 -7.25 8.43
CA ILE A 455 30.63 -6.83 8.09
C ILE A 455 30.19 -5.62 8.92
N ARG A 456 30.49 -5.57 10.22
CA ARG A 456 30.19 -4.40 11.06
C ARG A 456 30.93 -3.15 10.59
N LYS A 457 32.20 -3.30 10.22
CA LYS A 457 32.98 -2.21 9.64
C LYS A 457 32.37 -1.74 8.31
N LEU A 458 32.02 -2.66 7.42
CA LEU A 458 31.39 -2.34 6.14
C LEU A 458 30.05 -1.61 6.30
N MET A 459 29.22 -2.01 7.28
CA MET A 459 28.00 -1.28 7.62
C MET A 459 28.29 0.16 8.05
N THR A 460 29.33 0.35 8.87
CA THR A 460 29.75 1.67 9.35
C THR A 460 30.27 2.54 8.21
N ASP A 461 31.16 1.99 7.37
CA ASP A 461 31.76 2.68 6.22
C ASP A 461 30.71 3.11 5.18
N LYS A 462 29.62 2.35 5.04
CA LYS A 462 28.49 2.66 4.14
C LYS A 462 27.36 3.47 4.80
N GLY A 463 27.48 3.83 6.07
CA GLY A 463 26.43 4.56 6.80
C GLY A 463 25.14 3.75 7.00
N VAL A 464 25.21 2.43 6.94
CA VAL A 464 24.05 1.53 7.08
C VAL A 464 23.76 1.27 8.55
N THR A 465 22.64 1.79 9.04
CA THR A 465 22.18 1.57 10.42
C THR A 465 21.19 0.42 10.50
N LYS A 466 21.28 -0.37 11.57
CA LYS A 466 20.29 -1.43 11.86
C LYS A 466 18.98 -0.78 12.28
N GLU A 467 17.87 -1.20 11.67
CA GLU A 467 16.54 -0.82 12.14
C GLU A 467 16.33 -1.32 13.58
N PRO A 468 16.03 -0.43 14.54
CA PRO A 468 15.81 -0.85 15.93
C PRO A 468 14.50 -1.63 16.04
N GLY A 469 14.49 -2.64 16.91
CA GLY A 469 13.25 -3.34 17.25
C GLY A 469 12.42 -2.46 18.19
N CYS A 470 11.19 -2.16 17.77
CA CYS A 470 10.22 -1.39 18.53
C CYS A 470 8.98 -2.27 18.78
N SER A 471 8.51 -2.27 20.03
CA SER A 471 7.23 -2.87 20.41
C SER A 471 6.27 -1.79 20.86
N THR A 472 5.08 -1.76 20.26
CA THR A 472 4.03 -0.81 20.61
C THR A 472 2.86 -1.51 21.29
N ILE A 473 2.22 -0.80 22.21
CA ILE A 473 1.06 -1.27 22.97
C ILE A 473 0.11 -0.09 23.19
N GLU A 474 -1.19 -0.33 22.98
CA GLU A 474 -2.23 0.66 23.22
C GLU A 474 -2.90 0.41 24.57
N ILE A 475 -2.86 1.41 25.46
CA ILE A 475 -3.57 1.38 26.74
C ILE A 475 -4.28 2.72 26.94
N ASN A 476 -5.56 2.66 27.30
CA ASN A 476 -6.39 3.84 27.57
C ASN A 476 -6.42 4.90 26.44
N GLY A 477 -6.33 4.46 25.18
CA GLY A 477 -6.36 5.35 24.01
C GLY A 477 -5.04 6.06 23.72
N ALA A 478 -3.95 5.69 24.37
CA ALA A 478 -2.60 6.12 24.05
C ALA A 478 -1.77 4.94 23.55
N VAL A 479 -0.99 5.16 22.49
CA VAL A 479 -0.01 4.21 21.98
C VAL A 479 1.32 4.50 22.66
N HIS A 480 1.91 3.47 23.27
CA HIS A 480 3.20 3.52 23.95
C HIS A 480 4.19 2.70 23.15
N GLU A 481 5.36 3.28 22.88
CA GLU A 481 6.45 2.63 22.15
C GLU A 481 7.56 2.27 23.13
N PHE A 482 8.16 1.10 22.92
CA PHE A 482 9.28 0.62 23.69
C PHE A 482 10.40 0.17 22.76
N PHE A 483 11.62 0.59 23.09
CA PHE A 483 12.85 0.08 22.47
C PHE A 483 13.59 -0.84 23.43
N ALA A 484 14.60 -1.57 22.92
CA ALA A 484 15.38 -2.43 23.79
C ALA A 484 16.15 -1.60 24.84
N GLY A 485 15.94 -1.90 26.12
CA GLY A 485 16.55 -1.17 27.25
C GLY A 485 16.03 0.26 27.43
N ASP A 486 14.86 0.57 26.89
CA ASP A 486 14.26 1.90 26.98
C ASP A 486 13.94 2.30 28.43
N THR A 487 14.36 3.50 28.80
CA THR A 487 14.13 4.11 30.12
C THR A 487 13.40 5.45 30.02
N SER A 488 13.02 5.88 28.81
CA SER A 488 12.39 7.18 28.56
C SER A 488 10.92 7.26 29.01
N HIS A 489 10.28 6.12 29.23
CA HIS A 489 8.87 6.05 29.61
C HIS A 489 8.62 6.64 31.01
N PRO A 490 7.55 7.42 31.25
CA PRO A 490 7.27 8.01 32.57
C PRO A 490 7.10 7.00 33.72
N GLN A 491 6.71 5.76 33.41
CA GLN A 491 6.55 4.65 34.36
C GLN A 491 7.70 3.64 34.30
N THR A 492 8.91 4.09 33.94
CA THR A 492 10.08 3.22 33.78
C THR A 492 10.37 2.40 35.04
N GLU A 493 10.32 3.01 36.23
CA GLU A 493 10.66 2.33 37.48
C GLU A 493 9.71 1.15 37.74
N GLU A 494 8.40 1.37 37.59
CA GLU A 494 7.38 0.34 37.77
C GLU A 494 7.47 -0.77 36.71
N ILE A 495 7.75 -0.41 35.45
CA ILE A 495 7.92 -1.37 34.36
C ILE A 495 9.08 -2.33 34.64
N TYR A 496 10.21 -1.79 35.10
CA TYR A 496 11.39 -2.61 35.41
C TYR A 496 11.17 -3.48 36.65
N GLN A 497 10.46 -2.98 37.66
CA GLN A 497 10.04 -3.78 38.81
C GLN A 497 9.10 -4.93 38.40
N GLN A 498 8.13 -4.66 37.53
CA GLN A 498 7.25 -5.71 37.00
C GLN A 498 8.03 -6.74 36.17
N LEU A 499 9.08 -6.30 35.47
CA LEU A 499 9.95 -7.20 34.71
C LEU A 499 10.74 -8.13 35.66
N ASP A 500 11.23 -7.64 36.80
CA ASP A 500 11.83 -8.47 37.86
C ASP A 500 10.85 -9.53 38.37
N ASP A 501 9.61 -9.13 38.68
CA ASP A 501 8.55 -10.05 39.13
C ASP A 501 8.25 -11.13 38.08
N VAL A 502 8.23 -10.75 36.80
CA VAL A 502 8.04 -11.70 35.69
C VAL A 502 9.18 -12.71 35.68
N GLU A 503 10.44 -12.27 35.79
CA GLU A 503 11.60 -13.16 35.77
C GLU A 503 11.65 -14.11 36.96
N GLU A 504 11.34 -13.64 38.16
CA GLU A 504 11.30 -14.48 39.35
C GLU A 504 10.30 -15.63 39.17
N ARG A 505 9.09 -15.32 38.68
CA ARG A 505 8.07 -16.36 38.45
C ARG A 505 8.42 -17.28 37.29
N LEU A 506 9.10 -16.80 36.25
CA LEU A 506 9.59 -17.63 35.16
C LEU A 506 10.67 -18.61 35.62
N LYS A 507 11.57 -18.18 36.52
CA LYS A 507 12.58 -19.06 37.14
C LYS A 507 11.93 -20.19 37.96
N LEU A 508 10.85 -19.90 38.69
CA LEU A 508 10.10 -20.90 39.46
C LEU A 508 9.50 -22.02 38.60
N VAL A 509 9.20 -21.76 37.33
CA VAL A 509 8.70 -22.76 36.37
C VAL A 509 9.81 -23.35 35.49
N GLY A 510 11.08 -23.13 35.85
CA GLY A 510 12.24 -23.76 35.22
C GLY A 510 12.69 -23.12 33.90
N HIS A 511 12.35 -21.86 33.64
CA HIS A 511 12.80 -21.16 32.44
C HIS A 511 14.17 -20.50 32.64
N PHE A 512 15.08 -20.75 31.70
CA PHE A 512 16.39 -20.10 31.60
C PHE A 512 16.51 -19.43 30.23
N PRO A 513 17.04 -18.18 30.14
CA PRO A 513 17.19 -17.46 28.88
C PRO A 513 18.08 -18.22 27.88
N ASP A 514 17.71 -18.20 26.59
CA ASP A 514 18.52 -18.79 25.53
C ASP A 514 19.70 -17.87 25.17
N SER A 515 20.84 -18.07 25.84
CA SER A 515 22.07 -17.29 25.66
C SER A 515 22.62 -17.26 24.23
N SER A 516 22.19 -18.18 23.35
CA SER A 516 22.57 -18.18 21.93
C SER A 516 21.89 -17.08 21.10
N GLN A 517 20.81 -16.48 21.61
CA GLN A 517 20.01 -15.46 20.92
C GLN A 517 20.34 -14.03 21.37
N ALA A 518 21.16 -13.86 22.41
CA ALA A 518 21.56 -12.55 22.93
C ALA A 518 22.41 -11.79 21.89
N PRO A 519 22.19 -10.47 21.67
CA PRO A 519 23.15 -9.64 20.94
C PRO A 519 24.53 -9.75 21.61
N MET A 520 25.56 -10.03 20.82
CA MET A 520 26.92 -10.16 21.32
C MET A 520 27.44 -8.80 21.77
N VAL A 521 27.36 -8.56 23.08
CA VAL A 521 28.21 -7.63 23.82
C VAL A 521 29.53 -8.35 24.11
N ASP A 522 30.65 -7.63 24.10
CA ASP A 522 32.01 -8.18 24.22
C ASP A 522 32.35 -8.82 25.59
N ASP A 523 31.38 -9.09 26.46
CA ASP A 523 31.64 -9.46 27.85
C ASP A 523 30.92 -10.74 28.35
N LEU A 524 31.44 -11.20 29.49
CA LEU A 524 31.25 -12.48 30.19
C LEU A 524 29.81 -13.04 30.18
N ASP A 525 29.69 -14.37 30.14
CA ASP A 525 28.45 -15.14 29.93
C ASP A 525 27.23 -14.80 30.83
N ASP A 526 27.41 -14.09 31.95
CA ASP A 526 26.34 -13.63 32.83
C ASP A 526 25.54 -12.41 32.30
N GLU A 527 26.11 -11.56 31.42
CA GLU A 527 25.41 -10.39 30.87
C GLU A 527 24.57 -10.70 29.60
N LYS A 528 24.82 -11.82 28.93
CA LYS A 528 24.08 -12.21 27.71
C LYS A 528 22.58 -12.37 27.98
N GLY A 529 22.22 -13.04 29.06
CA GLY A 529 20.83 -13.19 29.50
C GLY A 529 20.17 -11.85 29.87
N HIS A 530 20.96 -10.90 30.37
CA HIS A 530 20.50 -9.56 30.74
C HIS A 530 20.11 -8.72 29.50
N SER A 531 20.77 -8.91 28.36
CA SER A 531 20.37 -8.21 27.12
C SER A 531 19.02 -8.68 26.56
N LEU A 532 18.70 -9.99 26.70
CA LEU A 532 17.43 -10.58 26.25
C LEU A 532 16.25 -10.12 27.11
N ARG A 533 16.50 -9.92 28.41
CA ARG A 533 15.56 -9.30 29.34
C ARG A 533 15.10 -7.93 28.86
N LEU A 534 16.00 -7.16 28.27
CA LEU A 534 15.74 -5.78 27.86
C LEU A 534 15.09 -5.68 26.48
N HIS A 535 14.65 -6.77 25.87
CA HIS A 535 13.91 -6.70 24.61
C HIS A 535 12.62 -5.89 24.74
N SER A 536 12.30 -5.10 23.71
CA SER A 536 11.13 -4.22 23.71
C SER A 536 9.82 -4.97 23.96
N GLU A 537 9.71 -6.21 23.48
CA GLU A 537 8.56 -7.08 23.71
C GLU A 537 8.32 -7.30 25.21
N ARG A 538 9.38 -7.52 25.99
CA ARG A 538 9.28 -7.78 27.42
C ARG A 538 8.88 -6.53 28.19
N LEU A 539 9.40 -5.36 27.82
CA LEU A 539 8.99 -4.08 28.37
C LEU A 539 7.52 -3.79 28.09
N ALA A 540 7.07 -4.00 26.84
CA ALA A 540 5.67 -3.84 26.46
C ALA A 540 4.74 -4.82 27.20
N ILE A 541 5.15 -6.09 27.40
CA ILE A 541 4.39 -7.06 28.19
C ILE A 541 4.32 -6.62 29.67
N ALA A 542 5.43 -6.20 30.26
CA ALA A 542 5.47 -5.74 31.66
C ALA A 542 4.55 -4.52 31.86
N PHE A 543 4.64 -3.52 30.97
CA PHE A 543 3.72 -2.38 30.95
C PHE A 543 2.26 -2.81 30.79
N GLY A 544 2.01 -3.79 29.92
CA GLY A 544 0.69 -4.40 29.73
C GLY A 544 0.16 -5.07 30.99
N LEU A 545 0.98 -5.83 31.70
CA LEU A 545 0.60 -6.51 32.96
C LEU A 545 0.25 -5.51 34.07
N LEU A 546 0.96 -4.38 34.14
CA LEU A 546 0.71 -3.32 35.13
C LEU A 546 -0.61 -2.59 34.89
N ASN A 547 -0.90 -2.26 33.63
CA ASN A 547 -1.93 -1.26 33.32
C ASN A 547 -3.18 -1.86 32.64
N SER A 548 -3.16 -3.12 32.21
CA SER A 548 -4.32 -3.75 31.59
C SER A 548 -5.36 -4.17 32.61
N LYS A 549 -6.64 -4.02 32.26
CA LYS A 549 -7.74 -4.51 33.11
C LYS A 549 -7.80 -6.04 33.08
N PRO A 550 -8.12 -6.70 34.21
CA PRO A 550 -8.27 -8.15 34.26
C PRO A 550 -9.22 -8.69 33.19
N GLY A 551 -8.82 -9.76 32.51
CA GLY A 551 -9.61 -10.43 31.46
C GLY A 551 -9.55 -9.78 30.07
N ILE A 552 -8.87 -8.64 29.91
CA ILE A 552 -8.61 -8.05 28.59
C ILE A 552 -7.27 -8.58 28.07
N PRO A 553 -7.19 -9.09 26.82
CA PRO A 553 -5.93 -9.51 26.24
C PRO A 553 -4.94 -8.36 26.08
N ILE A 554 -3.67 -8.61 26.41
CA ILE A 554 -2.57 -7.67 26.14
C ILE A 554 -2.24 -7.76 24.65
N ARG A 555 -2.28 -6.63 23.94
CA ARG A 555 -2.02 -6.56 22.49
C ARG A 555 -0.73 -5.80 22.24
N ILE A 556 0.20 -6.43 21.56
CA ILE A 556 1.51 -5.86 21.25
C ILE A 556 1.74 -5.95 19.75
N PHE A 557 2.23 -4.88 19.16
CA PHE A 557 2.70 -4.86 17.79
C PHE A 557 4.23 -4.73 17.77
N LYS A 558 4.90 -5.50 16.90
CA LYS A 558 6.34 -5.51 16.72
C LYS A 558 6.66 -5.21 15.26
N ASN A 559 7.50 -4.22 15.01
CA ASN A 559 7.93 -3.84 13.65
C ASN A 559 8.81 -4.93 12.97
N LEU A 560 9.49 -5.76 13.77
CA LEU A 560 10.33 -6.88 13.32
C LEU A 560 9.68 -8.23 13.64
N ARG A 561 10.22 -9.33 13.09
CA ARG A 561 9.83 -10.70 13.50
C ARG A 561 10.24 -10.93 14.96
N VAL A 562 9.33 -11.50 15.75
CA VAL A 562 9.60 -11.82 17.17
C VAL A 562 10.68 -12.92 17.24
N CYS A 563 11.66 -12.76 18.12
CA CYS A 563 12.74 -13.75 18.28
C CYS A 563 12.27 -15.02 19.01
N ASN A 564 13.02 -16.12 18.88
CA ASN A 564 12.70 -17.42 19.52
C ASN A 564 12.53 -17.29 21.04
N ASP A 565 13.44 -16.57 21.69
CA ASP A 565 13.42 -16.37 23.14
C ASP A 565 12.16 -15.59 23.57
N CYS A 566 11.89 -14.43 22.98
CA CYS A 566 10.67 -13.66 23.27
C CYS A 566 9.39 -14.45 23.00
N HIS A 567 9.33 -15.24 21.92
CA HIS A 567 8.19 -16.09 21.64
C HIS A 567 7.98 -17.15 22.74
N ASN A 568 9.04 -17.83 23.19
CA ASN A 568 8.97 -18.83 24.26
C ASN A 568 8.63 -18.22 25.62
N VAL A 569 9.24 -17.08 25.95
CA VAL A 569 8.96 -16.33 27.18
C VAL A 569 7.50 -15.87 27.20
N THR A 570 6.98 -15.34 26.10
CA THR A 570 5.59 -14.88 26.01
C THR A 570 4.60 -16.04 26.23
N LYS A 571 4.89 -17.24 25.69
CA LYS A 571 4.12 -18.47 26.02
C LYS A 571 4.08 -18.67 27.53
N LEU A 572 5.24 -18.69 28.20
CA LEU A 572 5.30 -18.94 29.64
C LEU A 572 4.60 -17.86 30.46
N ILE A 573 4.76 -16.59 30.10
CA ILE A 573 4.06 -15.47 30.76
C ILE A 573 2.54 -15.67 30.67
N SER A 574 2.01 -16.03 29.49
CA SER A 574 0.56 -16.26 29.32
C SER A 574 0.00 -17.32 30.28
N ARG A 575 0.81 -18.34 30.61
CA ARG A 575 0.46 -19.39 31.59
C ARG A 575 0.58 -18.91 33.02
N VAL A 576 1.73 -18.33 33.38
CA VAL A 576 2.08 -17.96 34.75
C VAL A 576 1.20 -16.82 35.27
N PHE A 577 0.88 -15.85 34.42
CA PHE A 577 0.05 -14.71 34.77
C PHE A 577 -1.42 -14.90 34.40
N ASN A 578 -1.78 -16.04 33.81
CA ASN A 578 -3.14 -16.36 33.36
C ASN A 578 -3.76 -15.21 32.53
N VAL A 579 -3.02 -14.76 31.52
CA VAL A 579 -3.39 -13.64 30.65
C VAL A 579 -3.22 -14.06 29.20
N ASP A 580 -4.19 -13.70 28.36
CA ASP A 580 -4.08 -13.87 26.92
C ASP A 580 -3.20 -12.74 26.36
N ILE A 581 -2.16 -13.08 25.60
CA ILE A 581 -1.26 -12.11 24.96
C ILE A 581 -1.36 -12.31 23.46
N ILE A 582 -1.61 -11.22 22.73
CA ILE A 582 -1.69 -11.21 21.27
C ILE A 582 -0.53 -10.36 20.77
N VAL A 583 0.42 -10.99 20.07
CA VAL A 583 1.55 -10.27 19.46
C VAL A 583 1.42 -10.33 17.95
N ARG A 584 1.34 -9.18 17.31
CA ARG A 584 1.49 -9.06 15.86
C ARG A 584 2.93 -8.71 15.54
N ASP A 585 3.61 -9.55 14.79
CA ASP A 585 4.88 -9.20 14.18
C ASP A 585 4.67 -8.71 12.74
N ARG A 586 5.77 -8.46 12.02
CA ARG A 586 5.70 -8.00 10.61
C ARG A 586 4.93 -8.95 9.68
N ILE A 587 4.85 -10.23 10.04
CA ILE A 587 4.34 -11.29 9.17
C ILE A 587 2.92 -11.69 9.58
N ARG A 588 2.66 -11.86 10.89
CA ARG A 588 1.41 -12.46 11.38
C ARG A 588 1.15 -12.21 12.87
N PHE A 589 0.02 -12.73 13.34
CA PHE A 589 -0.34 -12.79 14.74
C PHE A 589 0.10 -14.09 15.42
N HIS A 590 0.53 -13.94 16.66
CA HIS A 590 0.78 -15.00 17.62
C HIS A 590 -0.18 -14.80 18.79
N HIS A 591 -1.10 -15.75 18.98
CA HIS A 591 -2.05 -15.74 20.09
C HIS A 591 -1.52 -16.68 21.17
N PHE A 592 -1.01 -16.10 22.25
CA PHE A 592 -0.45 -16.81 23.39
C PHE A 592 -1.52 -17.01 24.45
N ARG A 593 -1.79 -18.28 24.76
CA ARG A 593 -2.80 -18.67 25.74
C ARG A 593 -2.36 -19.90 26.50
N ASN A 594 -2.34 -19.80 27.82
CA ASN A 594 -2.03 -20.91 28.73
C ASN A 594 -0.75 -21.69 28.35
N GLY A 595 0.33 -21.00 27.95
CA GLY A 595 1.59 -21.65 27.62
C GLY A 595 1.73 -22.13 26.18
N SER A 596 0.71 -21.91 25.35
CA SER A 596 0.69 -22.30 23.94
C SER A 596 0.58 -21.08 23.02
N CYS A 597 0.98 -21.25 21.76
CA CYS A 597 0.82 -20.22 20.72
C CYS A 597 0.03 -20.78 19.53
N SER A 598 -0.83 -19.97 18.91
CA SER A 598 -1.62 -20.32 17.71
C SER A 598 -0.78 -20.81 16.53
N CYS A 599 0.51 -20.46 16.48
CA CYS A 599 1.43 -20.89 15.45
C CYS A 599 1.88 -22.36 15.54
N LYS A 600 1.64 -23.03 16.67
CA LYS A 600 2.11 -24.41 16.92
C LYS A 600 3.62 -24.58 16.74
N ASP A 601 4.38 -23.56 17.16
CA ASP A 601 5.83 -23.48 17.04
C ASP A 601 6.39 -23.48 15.60
N TYR A 602 5.51 -23.30 14.61
CA TYR A 602 5.88 -23.07 13.22
C TYR A 602 5.99 -21.57 12.98
N TRP A 603 7.12 -20.92 13.30
CA TRP A 603 7.29 -19.47 13.18
C TRP A 603 8.53 -18.93 12.49
#